data_AF-A0A2M7R6U2-F1
#
_entry.id   AF-A0A2M7R6U2-F1
#
_cell.length_a   1.000
_cell.length_b   1.000
_cell.length_c   1.000
_cell.angle_alpha   90.00
_cell.angle_beta   90.00
_cell.angle_gamma   90.00
#
_symmetry.space_group_name_H-M   'P 1'
#
loop_
_entity.id
_entity.type
_entity.pdbx_description
1 polymer ?
#
loop_
_entity_poly.entity_id
_entity_poly.type
_entity_poly.pdbx_seq_one_letter_code
_entity_poly.pdbx_strand_id
1 'polypeptide(L)' 'MDFQHLIKLYEEKKKQYKTDAFRHVSELLREAKELHKKGWLKSPTPNNDHEQSWRAFKGKNLEKLVTHNL' A
#
# COMPACT_ATOMS: atom_id res chain seq x y z
N MET A 1 8.36 1.94 2.44
CA MET A 1 6.96 2.38 2.25
C MET A 1 6.34 2.47 3.63
N ASP A 2 5.70 3.60 3.94
CA ASP A 2 4.93 3.78 5.18
C ASP A 2 3.45 4.01 4.84
N PHE A 3 2.62 4.16 5.87
CA PHE A 3 1.18 4.38 5.70
C PHE A 3 0.86 5.74 5.05
N GLN A 4 1.65 6.78 5.32
CA GLN A 4 1.42 8.11 4.75
C GLN A 4 1.61 8.13 3.23
N HIS A 5 2.61 7.41 2.73
CA HIS A 5 2.80 7.20 1.30
C HIS A 5 1.64 6.39 0.68
N LEU A 6 1.10 5.40 1.40
CA LEU A 6 -0.08 4.65 0.93
C LEU A 6 -1.31 5.55 0.81
N ILE A 7 -1.54 6.45 1.79
CA ILE A 7 -2.61 7.45 1.73
C ILE A 7 -2.40 8.35 0.52
N LYS A 8 -1.19 8.86 0.29
CA LYS A 8 -0.92 9.72 -0.88
C LYS A 8 -1.29 9.03 -2.19
N LEU A 9 -0.92 7.76 -2.37
CA LEU A 9 -1.33 6.99 -3.54
C LEU A 9 -2.87 6.90 -3.65
N TYR A 10 -3.55 6.72 -2.52
CA TYR A 10 -5.00 6.64 -2.50
C TYR A 10 -5.67 7.96 -2.85
N GLU A 11 -5.18 9.08 -2.31
CA GLU A 11 -5.68 10.41 -2.63
C GLU A 11 -5.49 10.77 -4.10
N GLU A 12 -4.38 10.35 -4.73
CA GLU A 12 -4.22 10.51 -6.18
C GLU A 12 -5.24 9.67 -6.97
N LYS A 13 -5.51 8.43 -6.55
CA LYS A 13 -6.60 7.63 -7.15
C LYS A 13 -7.98 8.26 -6.89
N LYS A 14 -8.22 8.88 -5.72
CA LYS A 14 -9.45 9.63 -5.43
C LYS A 14 -9.61 10.84 -6.34
N LYS A 15 -8.54 11.57 -6.65
CA LYS A 15 -8.60 12.68 -7.62
C LYS A 15 -9.00 12.19 -9.01
N GLN A 16 -8.47 11.04 -9.42
CA GLN A 16 -8.73 10.47 -10.75
C GLN A 16 -10.11 9.82 -10.87
N TYR A 17 -10.51 9.01 -9.89
CA TYR A 17 -11.69 8.14 -9.95
C TYR A 17 -12.84 8.57 -9.02
N LYS A 18 -12.66 9.66 -8.26
CA LYS A 18 -13.65 10.20 -7.31
C LYS A 18 -14.16 9.12 -6.35
N THR A 19 -15.47 8.86 -6.35
CA THR A 19 -16.15 7.87 -5.51
C THR A 19 -15.77 6.43 -5.87
N ASP A 20 -15.27 6.19 -7.09
CA ASP A 20 -14.89 4.85 -7.55
C ASP A 20 -13.44 4.47 -7.19
N ALA A 21 -12.69 5.35 -6.51
CA ALA A 21 -11.30 5.08 -6.15
C ALA A 21 -11.09 3.79 -5.35
N PHE A 22 -12.05 3.43 -4.49
CA PHE A 22 -11.99 2.18 -3.73
C PHE A 22 -12.08 0.92 -4.62
N ARG A 23 -12.74 0.99 -5.79
CA ARG A 23 -12.77 -0.10 -6.77
C ARG A 23 -11.37 -0.41 -7.32
N HIS A 24 -10.47 0.57 -7.31
CA HIS A 24 -9.09 0.47 -7.77
C HIS A 24 -8.10 0.12 -6.65
N VAL A 25 -8.57 -0.27 -5.44
CA VAL A 25 -7.69 -0.58 -4.30
C VAL A 25 -6.71 -1.73 -4.61
N SER A 26 -7.12 -2.71 -5.43
CA SER A 26 -6.25 -3.81 -5.86
C SER A 26 -5.08 -3.31 -6.72
N GLU A 27 -5.32 -2.34 -7.60
CA GLU A 27 -4.29 -1.71 -8.43
C GLU A 27 -3.34 -0.87 -7.58
N LEU A 28 -3.89 -0.07 -6.66
CA LEU A 28 -3.12 0.72 -5.70
C LEU A 28 -2.22 -0.16 -4.84
N LEU A 29 -2.72 -1.29 -4.35
CA LEU A 29 -1.93 -2.21 -3.54
C LEU A 29 -0.81 -2.88 -4.36
N ARG A 30 -1.01 -3.12 -5.65
CA ARG A 30 0.03 -3.59 -6.56
C ARG A 30 1.14 -2.54 -6.72
N GLU A 31 0.78 -1.28 -6.97
CA GLU A 31 1.73 -0.17 -7.05
C GLU A 31 2.50 0.02 -5.74
N ALA A 32 1.78 -0.03 -4.61
CA ALA A 32 2.38 0.08 -3.29
C ALA A 32 3.34 -1.09 -2.99
N LYS A 33 3.06 -2.31 -3.47
CA LYS A 33 3.95 -3.47 -3.31
C LYS A 33 5.30 -3.24 -3.99
N GLU A 34 5.31 -2.70 -5.20
CA GLU A 34 6.55 -2.41 -5.94
C GLU A 34 7.38 -1.33 -5.24
N LEU A 35 6.74 -0.27 -4.76
CA LEU A 35 7.41 0.77 -3.99
C LEU A 35 7.91 0.25 -2.62
N HIS A 36 7.15 -0.62 -1.98
CA HIS A 36 7.57 -1.32 -0.76
C HIS A 36 8.81 -2.17 -1.03
N LYS A 37 8.82 -2.95 -2.12
CA LYS A 37 9.94 -3.80 -2.52
C LYS A 37 11.21 -2.98 -2.73
N LYS A 38 11.12 -1.84 -3.44
CA LYS A 38 12.26 -0.92 -3.63
C LYS A 38 12.87 -0.44 -2.31
N GLY A 39 12.02 -0.14 -1.31
CA GLY A 39 12.48 0.23 0.03
C GLY A 39 13.09 -0.96 0.79
N TRP A 40 12.43 -2.11 0.74
CA TRP A 40 12.86 -3.35 1.39
C TRP A 40 14.21 -3.84 0.86
N LEU A 41 14.52 -3.69 -0.43
CA LEU A 41 15.83 -4.05 -0.99
C LEU A 41 17.00 -3.28 -0.36
N LYS A 42 16.76 -2.10 0.25
CA LYS A 42 17.80 -1.33 0.96
C LYS A 42 18.10 -1.89 2.35
N SER A 43 17.15 -2.61 2.94
CA SER A 43 17.25 -3.21 4.27
C SER A 43 16.29 -4.41 4.34
N PRO A 44 16.67 -5.56 3.75
CA PRO A 44 15.80 -6.71 3.67
C PRO A 44 15.61 -7.33 5.06
N THR A 45 14.50 -8.03 5.23
CA THR A 45 14.26 -8.85 6.42
C THR A 45 15.32 -9.95 6.54
N PRO A 46 15.66 -10.42 7.76
CA PRO A 46 16.71 -11.44 7.97
C PRO A 46 16.56 -12.70 7.09
N ASN A 47 15.33 -13.15 6.86
CA ASN A 47 15.04 -14.34 6.05
C ASN A 47 14.92 -14.05 4.54
N ASN A 48 15.20 -12.81 4.11
CA ASN A 48 15.06 -12.35 2.73
C ASN A 48 13.66 -12.59 2.10
N ASP A 49 12.61 -12.66 2.94
CA ASP A 49 11.23 -12.88 2.52
C ASP A 49 10.45 -11.56 2.43
N HIS A 50 10.42 -10.99 1.22
CA HIS A 50 9.64 -9.79 0.93
C HIS A 50 8.13 -10.03 1.03
N GLU A 51 7.64 -11.23 0.70
CA GLU A 51 6.20 -11.54 0.73
C GLU A 51 5.67 -11.56 2.16
N GLN A 52 6.45 -12.09 3.12
CA GLN A 52 6.12 -12.04 4.54
C GLN A 52 6.06 -10.58 5.04
N SER A 53 7.07 -9.78 4.71
CA SER A 53 7.11 -8.36 5.06
C SER A 53 5.92 -7.60 4.46
N TRP A 54 5.62 -7.87 3.19
CA TRP A 54 4.49 -7.27 2.47
C TRP A 54 3.14 -7.66 3.07
N ARG A 55 2.94 -8.93 3.43
CA ARG A 55 1.69 -9.41 4.04
C ARG A 55 1.39 -8.66 5.34
N ALA A 56 2.40 -8.51 6.21
CA ALA A 56 2.27 -7.77 7.47
C ALA A 56 1.94 -6.28 7.23
N PHE A 57 2.63 -5.64 6.29
CA PHE A 57 2.36 -4.25 5.91
C PHE A 57 0.94 -4.08 5.34
N LYS A 58 0.54 -4.94 4.39
CA LYS A 58 -0.75 -4.87 3.70
C LYS A 58 -1.91 -5.03 4.68
N GLY A 59 -1.90 -6.05 5.53
CA GLY A 59 -3.00 -6.32 6.46
C GLY A 59 -3.28 -5.12 7.37
N LYS A 60 -2.25 -4.67 8.10
CA LYS A 60 -2.34 -3.53 9.02
C LYS A 60 -2.80 -2.23 8.36
N ASN A 61 -2.36 -1.97 7.13
CA ASN A 61 -2.62 -0.69 6.47
C ASN A 61 -3.88 -0.69 5.61
N LEU A 62 -4.36 -1.84 5.15
CA LEU A 62 -5.64 -1.93 4.44
C LEU A 62 -6.81 -1.59 5.38
N GLU A 63 -6.79 -2.10 6.62
CA GLU A 63 -7.79 -1.75 7.64
C GLU A 63 -7.84 -0.24 7.86
N LYS A 64 -6.68 0.38 8.05
CA LYS A 64 -6.58 1.83 8.21
C LYS A 64 -7.03 2.61 6.98
N LEU A 65 -6.77 2.09 5.78
CA LEU A 65 -7.17 2.74 4.53
C LEU A 65 -8.68 2.71 4.34
N VAL A 66 -9.35 1.61 4.71
CA VAL A 66 -10.81 1.52 4.73
C VAL A 66 -11.39 2.52 5.70
N THR A 67 -10.86 2.61 6.93
CA THR A 67 -11.30 3.60 7.92
C THR A 67 -11.08 5.05 7.45
N HIS A 68 -9.97 5.34 6.78
CA HIS A 68 -9.70 6.68 6.21
C HIS A 68 -10.67 7.05 5.07
N ASN A 69 -11.29 6.06 4.42
CA ASN A 69 -12.24 6.30 3.34
C ASN A 69 -13.70 6.47 3.78
N LEU A 70 -14.05 6.04 5.01
CA LEU A 70 -15.37 6.22 5.61
C LEU A 70 -15.51 7.63 6.20
#